data_AF-X1VC43-F1
#
_entry.id   AF-X1VC43-F1
#
_cell.length_a   1.000
_cell.length_b   1.000
_cell.length_c   1.000
_cell.angle_alpha   90.00
_cell.angle_beta   90.00
_cell.angle_gamma   90.00
#
_symmetry.space_group_name_H-M   'P 1'
#
loop_
_entity.id
_entity.type
_entity.pdbx_description
1 polymer ?
#
loop_
_entity_poly.entity_id
_entity_poly.type
_entity_poly.pdbx_seq_one_letter_code
_entity_poly.pdbx_strand_id
1 'polypeptide(L)' 'MEQLTIKDLKNPEYETRGGDIFYAIGGVTEILKVTKSTIINYIKKGEIEGEKVQGKWYVSENSLKKYLGLWYTEE' A
#
# COMPACT_ATOMS: atom_id res chain seq x y z
N MET A 1 3.48 -16.95 16.76
CA MET A 1 3.94 -16.39 15.48
C MET A 1 3.41 -14.98 15.42
N GLU A 2 4.27 -13.99 15.63
CA GLU A 2 3.89 -12.58 15.55
C GLU A 2 3.46 -12.27 14.11
N GLN A 3 2.17 -12.03 13.93
CA GLN A 3 1.63 -11.48 12.70
C GLN A 3 2.28 -10.10 12.53
N LEU A 4 2.94 -9.86 11.40
CA LEU A 4 3.42 -8.52 11.05
C LEU A 4 2.20 -7.61 10.86
N THR A 5 1.78 -6.93 11.92
CA THR A 5 0.78 -5.88 11.83
C THR A 5 1.41 -4.67 11.13
N ILE A 6 0.66 -4.07 10.19
CA ILE A 6 1.09 -2.87 9.44
C ILE A 6 1.47 -1.69 10.37
N LYS A 7 1.07 -1.77 11.65
CA LYS A 7 1.41 -0.82 12.72
C LYS A 7 2.87 -0.89 13.20
N ASP A 8 3.58 -1.98 12.96
CA ASP A 8 4.96 -2.20 13.48
C ASP A 8 6.06 -1.77 12.51
N LEU A 9 5.72 -1.35 11.29
CA LEU A 9 6.68 -0.98 10.26
C LEU A 9 6.81 0.54 10.17
N LYS A 10 7.68 1.13 10.99
CA LYS A 10 8.39 2.42 10.79
C LYS A 10 7.64 3.62 10.17
N ASN A 11 6.32 3.74 10.39
CA ASN A 11 5.55 4.95 10.12
C ASN A 11 5.61 5.43 8.65
N PRO A 12 5.20 4.63 7.65
CA PRO A 12 5.01 5.15 6.31
C PRO A 12 3.96 6.26 6.37
N GLU A 13 4.25 7.44 5.82
CA GLU A 13 3.26 8.51 5.71
C GLU A 13 1.98 7.92 5.11
N TYR A 14 0.91 7.86 5.90
CA TYR A 14 -0.38 7.36 5.47
C TYR A 14 -1.43 8.43 5.67
N GLU A 15 -2.41 8.43 4.78
CA GLU A 15 -3.55 9.33 4.83
C GLU A 15 -4.83 8.51 4.80
N THR A 16 -5.78 8.88 5.66
CA THR A 16 -7.13 8.31 5.63
C THR A 16 -8.05 9.20 4.82
N ARG A 17 -8.78 8.61 3.88
CA ARG A 17 -9.74 9.32 3.02
C ARG A 17 -10.99 8.48 2.87
N GLY A 18 -12.13 9.04 3.27
CA GLY A 18 -13.42 8.34 3.17
C GLY A 18 -13.54 7.05 3.99
N GLY A 19 -12.63 6.81 4.94
CA GLY A 19 -12.57 5.56 5.71
C GLY A 19 -11.52 4.56 5.22
N ASP A 20 -10.94 4.77 4.03
CA ASP A 20 -9.85 3.97 3.49
C ASP A 20 -8.48 4.53 3.86
N ILE A 21 -7.50 3.65 4.06
CA ILE A 21 -6.11 3.99 4.36
C ILE A 21 -5.30 4.00 3.06
N PHE A 22 -4.53 5.05 2.87
CA PHE A 22 -3.64 5.23 1.73
C PHE A 22 -2.19 5.36 2.19
N TYR A 23 -1.31 4.47 1.73
CA TYR A 23 0.11 4.49 2.07
C TYR A 23 0.93 5.21 1.01
N ALA A 24 1.84 6.08 1.43
CA ALA A 24 2.83 6.63 0.52
C ALA A 24 3.67 5.51 -0.09
N ILE A 25 3.95 5.61 -1.39
CA ILE A 25 4.73 4.59 -2.12
C ILE A 25 6.09 4.28 -1.48
N GLY A 26 6.69 5.21 -0.72
CA GLY A 26 7.93 4.96 0.01
C GLY A 26 7.82 3.78 0.98
N GLY A 27 6.74 3.71 1.76
CA GLY A 27 6.50 2.57 2.65
C GLY A 27 6.15 1.29 1.89
N VAL A 28 5.34 1.42 0.85
CA VAL A 28 4.92 0.28 0.02
C VAL A 28 6.11 -0.41 -0.64
N THR A 29 7.13 0.35 -1.06
CA THR A 29 8.34 -0.22 -1.66
C THR A 29 9.13 -1.09 -0.70
N GLU A 30 9.11 -0.80 0.60
CA GLU A 30 9.78 -1.62 1.62
C GLU A 30 9.04 -2.94 1.85
N ILE A 31 7.70 -2.89 1.87
CA ILE A 31 6.83 -4.06 2.06
C ILE A 31 6.97 -5.03 0.88
N LEU A 32 6.83 -4.50 -0.33
CA LEU A 32 6.87 -5.30 -1.55
C LEU A 32 8.29 -5.63 -2.02
N LYS A 33 9.32 -5.02 -1.42
CA LYS A 33 10.73 -5.12 -1.84
C LYS A 33 10.92 -4.81 -3.34
N VAL A 34 10.15 -3.86 -3.86
CA VAL A 34 10.24 -3.40 -5.26
C VAL A 34 10.54 -1.91 -5.33
N THR A 35 10.89 -1.41 -6.50
CA THR A 35 11.20 0.01 -6.69
C THR A 35 9.93 0.88 -6.78
N LYS A 36 10.07 2.18 -6.49
CA LYS A 36 8.97 3.16 -6.67
C LYS A 36 8.43 3.14 -8.10
N SER A 37 9.31 3.01 -9.08
CA SER A 37 8.95 2.91 -10.51
C SER A 37 8.09 1.68 -10.79
N THR A 38 8.39 0.56 -10.13
CA THR A 38 7.61 -0.67 -10.23
C THR A 38 6.21 -0.48 -9.66
N ILE A 39 6.07 0.13 -8.47
CA ILE A 39 4.76 0.44 -7.88
C ILE A 39 3.95 1.39 -8.77
N ILE A 40 4.58 2.45 -9.28
CA ILE A 40 3.91 3.38 -10.21
C ILE A 40 3.46 2.64 -11.48
N ASN A 41 4.22 1.67 -11.97
CA ASN A 41 3.82 0.86 -13.11
C ASN A 41 2.60 0.00 -12.79
N TYR A 42 2.54 -0.62 -11.61
CA TYR A 42 1.36 -1.37 -11.16
C TYR A 42 0.12 -0.48 -11.07
N ILE A 43 0.27 0.75 -10.58
CA ILE A 43 -0.80 1.74 -10.56
C ILE A 43 -1.26 2.09 -11.98
N LYS A 44 -0.31 2.40 -12.88
CA LYS A 44 -0.61 2.73 -14.29
C LYS A 44 -1.28 1.59 -15.05
N LYS A 45 -0.98 0.34 -14.69
CA LYS A 45 -1.60 -0.86 -15.26
C LYS A 45 -2.95 -1.19 -14.66
N GLY A 46 -3.36 -0.53 -13.58
CA GLY A 46 -4.58 -0.83 -12.84
C GLY A 46 -4.50 -2.10 -11.99
N GLU A 47 -3.30 -2.63 -11.75
CA GLU A 47 -3.08 -3.79 -10.88
C GLU A 47 -3.25 -3.43 -9.40
N ILE A 48 -2.91 -2.18 -9.05
CA ILE A 48 -3.03 -1.62 -7.71
C ILE A 48 -3.68 -0.25 -7.84
N GLU A 49 -4.66 0.06 -7.00
CA GLU A 49 -5.24 1.39 -6.92
C GLU A 49 -4.31 2.35 -6.18
N GLY A 50 -4.00 3.46 -6.83
CA GLY A 50 -3.19 4.52 -6.25
C GLY A 50 -3.47 5.86 -6.90
N GLU A 51 -3.22 6.92 -6.13
CA GLU A 51 -3.50 8.28 -6.55
C GLU A 51 -2.32 9.20 -6.22
N LYS A 52 -2.22 10.27 -7.01
CA LYS A 52 -1.18 11.28 -6.81
C LYS A 52 -1.79 12.51 -6.14
N VAL A 53 -1.38 12.79 -4.92
CA VAL A 53 -1.83 13.95 -4.14
C VAL A 53 -0.66 14.83 -3.75
N GLN A 54 -0.79 16.12 -4.05
CA GLN A 54 0.23 17.13 -3.79
C GLN A 54 1.64 16.73 -4.22
N GLY A 55 1.75 16.04 -5.37
CA GLY A 55 3.05 15.60 -5.91
C GLY A 55 3.54 14.26 -5.38
N LYS A 56 2.96 13.72 -4.31
CA LYS A 56 3.28 12.40 -3.74
C LYS A 56 2.29 11.33 -4.24
N TRP A 57 2.77 10.11 -4.41
CA TRP A 57 1.92 8.97 -4.77
C TRP A 57 1.54 8.18 -3.52
N TYR A 58 0.27 7.79 -3.49
CA TYR A 58 -0.29 6.96 -2.45
C TYR A 58 -0.97 5.74 -3.05
N VAL A 59 -1.06 4.69 -2.26
CA VAL A 59 -1.60 3.39 -2.63
C VAL A 59 -2.68 3.00 -1.63
N SER A 60 -3.85 2.60 -2.12
CA SER A 60 -4.92 2.09 -1.25
C SER A 60 -4.49 0.83 -0.53
N GLU A 61 -4.63 0.79 0.79
CA GLU A 61 -4.38 -0.39 1.61
C GLU A 61 -5.21 -1.58 1.11
N ASN A 62 -6.49 -1.35 0.83
CA ASN A 62 -7.41 -2.41 0.45
C ASN A 62 -7.00 -3.03 -0.89
N SER A 63 -6.64 -2.18 -1.87
CA SER A 63 -6.11 -2.68 -3.14
C SER A 63 -4.77 -3.39 -2.98
N LEU A 64 -3.90 -2.92 -2.09
CA LEU A 64 -2.61 -3.55 -1.83
C LEU A 64 -2.78 -4.92 -1.15
N LYS A 65 -3.67 -5.04 -0.16
CA LYS A 65 -4.04 -6.31 0.48
C LYS A 65 -4.57 -7.30 -0.55
N LYS A 66 -5.48 -6.84 -1.42
CA LYS A 66 -6.01 -7.65 -2.53
C LYS A 66 -4.92 -8.11 -3.49
N TYR A 67 -4.01 -7.21 -3.89
CA TYR A 67 -2.88 -7.53 -4.78
C TYR A 67 -1.95 -8.57 -4.17
N LEU A 68 -1.67 -8.46 -2.86
CA LEU A 68 -0.85 -9.39 -2.11
C LEU A 68 -1.54 -10.73 -1.80
N GLY A 69 -2.82 -10.87 -2.14
CA GLY A 69 -3.61 -12.04 -1.75
C GLY A 69 -3.84 -12.13 -0.23
N LEU A 70 -3.61 -11.05 0.50
CA LEU A 70 -3.90 -10.92 1.94
C LEU A 70 -5.39 -10.67 2.14
N TRP A 71 -6.21 -11.60 1.67
CA TRP A 71 -7.61 -11.69 2.09
C TRP A 71 -7.59 -12.26 3.51
N TYR A 72 -8.23 -11.59 4.46
CA TYR A 72 -8.40 -12.13 5.80
C TYR A 72 -9.05 -13.52 5.69
N THR A 73 -8.29 -14.57 5.98
CA THR A 73 -8.87 -15.81 6.49
C THR A 73 -9.13 -15.52 7.96
N GLU A 74 -10.40 -15.31 8.30
CA GLU A 74 -10.84 -15.51 9.67
C GLU A 74 -10.67 -17.00 9.98
N GLU A 75 -9.60 -17.35 10.70
CA GLU A 75 -9.49 -18.59 11.48
C GLU A 75 -9.88 -18.30 12.93
#